data_AF-A0A972H3G0-F1
#
_entry.id   AF-A0A972H3G0-F1
#
_cell.length_a   1.000
_cell.length_b   1.000
_cell.length_c   1.000
_cell.angle_alpha   90.00
_cell.angle_beta   90.00
_cell.angle_gamma   90.00
#
_symmetry.space_group_name_H-M   'P 1'
#
loop_
_entity.id
_entity.type
_entity.pdbx_description
1 polymer ?
#
loop_
_entity_poly.entity_id
_entity_poly.type
_entity_poly.pdbx_seq_one_letter_code
_entity_poly.pdbx_strand_id
1 'polypeptide(L)'
;MRLLFNETPDHDVTNILAFIDGFAADFGIDVMLIDVPKIRTIAQGIRRDFPHKDGIDEASVFKKLANFVTYFVSDKPILEAFKYTNGVLPDDLLEVTNHENATIALLIAFAALHGAEIHRKLENGEDGELNVIKILNPIELSGHSFIDLVDAIAVASPSTHFKILTVLLEQLTYKSNPNCQYPTAPFIFE
;
A
#
# COMPACT_ATOMS: atom_id res chain seq x y z
N MET A 1 14.45 7.48 1.51
CA MET A 1 14.53 6.15 2.14
C MET A 1 13.36 5.33 1.62
N ARG A 2 13.58 4.08 1.21
CA ARG A 2 12.51 3.22 0.67
C ARG A 2 11.82 2.49 1.82
N LEU A 3 10.50 2.63 1.95
CA LEU A 3 9.77 2.05 3.09
C LEU A 3 9.69 0.51 3.01
N LEU A 4 9.40 -0.02 1.82
CA LEU A 4 9.21 -1.45 1.54
C LEU A 4 10.03 -1.91 0.34
N PHE A 5 10.27 -3.21 0.24
CA PHE A 5 11.05 -3.83 -0.83
C PHE A 5 12.52 -3.37 -0.82
N ASN A 6 13.09 -3.23 0.38
CA ASN A 6 14.52 -3.06 0.59
C ASN A 6 15.29 -4.35 0.25
N GLU A 7 16.62 -4.24 0.21
CA GLU A 7 17.53 -5.35 -0.13
C GLU A 7 17.29 -6.61 0.72
N THR A 8 16.94 -6.42 1.99
CA THR A 8 16.65 -7.51 2.92
C THR A 8 15.25 -7.38 3.51
N PRO A 9 14.56 -8.51 3.78
CA PRO A 9 13.29 -8.49 4.51
C PRO A 9 13.41 -7.87 5.91
N ASP A 10 14.58 -7.97 6.56
CA ASP A 10 14.78 -7.39 7.89
C ASP A 10 14.70 -5.87 7.89
N HIS A 11 15.21 -5.19 6.85
CA HIS A 11 15.04 -3.75 6.70
C HIS A 11 13.55 -3.36 6.54
N ASP A 12 12.78 -4.15 5.81
CA ASP A 12 11.33 -3.92 5.70
C ASP A 12 10.63 -4.11 7.04
N VAL A 13 10.98 -5.15 7.81
CA VAL A 13 10.43 -5.37 9.15
C VAL A 13 10.69 -4.15 10.05
N THR A 14 11.93 -3.67 10.08
CA THR A 14 12.28 -2.47 10.86
C THR A 14 11.49 -1.24 10.42
N ASN A 15 11.37 -1.00 9.11
CA ASN A 15 10.64 0.14 8.59
C ASN A 15 9.14 0.07 8.87
N ILE A 16 8.52 -1.12 8.76
CA ILE A 16 7.11 -1.33 9.08
C ILE A 16 6.87 -1.06 10.56
N LEU A 17 7.69 -1.61 11.45
CA LEU A 17 7.56 -1.40 12.89
C LEU A 17 7.77 0.08 13.26
N ALA A 18 8.77 0.75 12.67
CA ALA A 18 9.00 2.17 12.89
C ALA A 18 7.83 3.03 12.39
N PHE A 19 7.21 2.66 11.26
CA PHE A 19 6.01 3.34 10.78
C PHE A 19 4.84 3.19 11.75
N ILE A 20 4.61 1.97 12.26
CA ILE A 20 3.52 1.70 13.20
C ILE A 20 3.74 2.46 14.52
N ASP A 21 4.98 2.49 15.02
CA ASP A 21 5.33 3.23 16.24
C ASP A 21 5.11 4.74 16.06
N GLY A 22 5.54 5.30 14.92
CA GLY A 22 5.28 6.70 14.58
C GLY A 22 3.78 7.02 14.47
N PHE A 23 3.00 6.15 13.81
CA PHE A 23 1.55 6.29 13.75
C PHE A 23 0.92 6.25 15.15
N ALA A 24 1.31 5.30 16.00
CA ALA A 24 0.78 5.21 17.36
C ALA A 24 1.07 6.48 18.16
N ALA A 25 2.30 7.02 18.05
CA ALA A 25 2.69 8.26 18.71
C ALA A 25 1.89 9.47 18.21
N ASP A 26 1.76 9.63 16.88
CA ASP A 26 1.04 10.76 16.27
C ASP A 26 -0.46 10.78 16.64
N PHE A 27 -1.04 9.60 16.86
CA PHE A 27 -2.46 9.43 17.16
C PHE A 27 -2.76 9.19 18.65
N GLY A 28 -1.75 9.29 19.53
CA GLY A 28 -1.91 9.12 20.98
C GLY A 28 -2.37 7.71 21.39
N ILE A 29 -1.98 6.69 20.63
CA ILE A 29 -2.25 5.29 20.92
C ILE A 29 -1.14 4.77 21.83
N ASP A 30 -1.42 4.60 23.12
CA ASP A 30 -0.42 4.26 24.14
C ASP A 30 0.31 2.93 23.87
N VAL A 31 -0.43 1.90 23.43
CA VAL A 31 0.13 0.57 23.16
C VAL A 31 -0.58 -0.08 21.98
N MET A 32 0.16 -0.37 20.91
CA MET A 32 -0.28 -1.28 19.85
C MET A 32 0.29 -2.68 20.09
N LEU A 33 -0.58 -3.69 20.24
CA LEU A 33 -0.14 -5.08 20.30
C LEU A 33 0.12 -5.62 18.88
N ILE A 34 1.40 -5.91 18.60
CA ILE A 34 1.87 -6.34 17.28
C ILE A 34 2.49 -7.73 17.37
N ASP A 35 2.09 -8.62 16.47
CA ASP A 35 2.72 -9.91 16.22
C ASP A 35 3.91 -9.73 15.25
N VAL A 36 5.10 -9.51 15.82
CA VAL A 36 6.34 -9.34 15.06
C VAL A 36 6.68 -10.55 14.16
N PRO A 37 6.49 -11.81 14.61
CA PRO A 37 6.60 -12.97 13.71
C PRO A 37 5.72 -12.87 12.45
N LYS A 38 4.49 -12.37 12.55
CA LYS A 38 3.64 -12.12 11.36
C LYS A 38 4.20 -11.01 10.47
N ILE A 39 4.69 -9.90 11.04
CA ILE A 39 5.35 -8.84 10.25
C ILE A 39 6.53 -9.41 9.45
N ARG A 40 7.33 -10.29 10.06
CA ARG A 40 8.42 -10.99 9.38
C ARG A 40 7.92 -11.90 8.26
N THR A 41 6.85 -12.66 8.50
CA THR A 41 6.22 -13.50 7.48
C THR A 41 5.69 -12.67 6.31
N ILE A 42 5.05 -11.52 6.58
CA ILE A 42 4.59 -10.57 5.55
C ILE A 42 5.78 -10.07 4.73
N ALA A 43 6.83 -9.55 5.36
CA ALA A 43 8.02 -9.04 4.67
C ALA A 43 8.71 -10.10 3.78
N GLN A 44 8.66 -11.37 4.18
CA GLN A 44 9.13 -12.49 3.35
C GLN A 44 8.12 -12.86 2.25
N GLY A 45 6.83 -12.91 2.59
CA GLY A 45 5.73 -13.31 1.73
C GLY A 45 5.54 -12.38 0.53
N ILE A 46 5.71 -11.08 0.72
CA ILE A 46 5.60 -10.10 -0.37
C ILE A 46 6.67 -10.27 -1.46
N ARG A 47 7.68 -11.13 -1.24
CA ARG A 47 8.73 -11.48 -2.21
C ARG A 47 8.60 -12.88 -2.79
N ARG A 48 8.01 -13.82 -2.03
CA ARG A 48 7.85 -15.22 -2.43
C ARG A 48 6.62 -15.37 -3.32
N ASP A 49 6.75 -16.15 -4.40
CA ASP A 49 5.64 -16.45 -5.33
C ASP A 49 4.86 -15.21 -5.80
N PHE A 50 5.59 -14.13 -6.10
CA PHE A 50 5.00 -12.85 -6.48
C PHE A 50 4.05 -13.01 -7.67
N PRO A 51 2.79 -12.52 -7.60
CA PRO A 51 1.75 -12.76 -8.60
C PRO A 51 1.92 -11.92 -9.88
N HIS A 52 3.12 -11.97 -10.48
CA HIS A 52 3.49 -11.31 -11.72
C HIS A 52 4.35 -12.24 -12.57
N LYS A 53 4.02 -12.34 -13.87
CA LYS A 53 4.67 -13.29 -14.80
C LYS A 53 6.20 -13.13 -14.89
N ASP A 54 6.69 -11.90 -14.69
CA ASP A 54 8.11 -11.55 -14.79
C ASP A 54 8.77 -11.39 -13.41
N GLY A 55 8.08 -11.85 -12.35
CA GLY A 55 8.56 -11.74 -10.98
C GLY A 55 8.45 -10.34 -10.38
N ILE A 56 9.06 -10.18 -9.21
CA ILE A 56 9.00 -8.96 -8.39
C ILE A 56 9.78 -7.80 -9.02
N ASP A 57 10.95 -8.06 -9.62
CA ASP A 57 11.83 -6.98 -10.07
C ASP A 57 11.16 -6.15 -11.18
N GLU A 58 10.51 -6.84 -12.12
CA GLU A 58 9.75 -6.28 -13.23
C GLU A 58 8.33 -5.80 -12.86
N ALA A 59 7.89 -6.03 -11.62
CA ALA A 59 6.57 -5.59 -11.18
C ALA A 59 6.57 -4.08 -10.91
N SER A 60 5.50 -3.40 -11.35
CA SER A 60 5.28 -1.99 -11.03
C SER A 60 5.19 -1.77 -9.52
N VAL A 61 5.52 -0.57 -9.07
CA VAL A 61 5.38 -0.18 -7.66
C VAL A 61 3.95 -0.40 -7.13
N PHE A 62 2.93 -0.20 -7.98
CA PHE A 62 1.53 -0.44 -7.63
C PHE A 62 1.25 -1.90 -7.32
N LYS A 63 1.77 -2.85 -8.13
CA LYS A 63 1.65 -4.29 -7.87
C LYS A 63 2.37 -4.66 -6.59
N LYS A 64 3.59 -4.17 -6.41
CA LYS A 64 4.39 -4.40 -5.20
C LYS A 64 3.61 -4.02 -3.95
N LEU A 65 3.05 -2.81 -3.92
CA LEU A 65 2.33 -2.32 -2.75
C LEU A 65 0.94 -2.93 -2.59
N ALA A 66 0.23 -3.25 -3.67
CA ALA A 66 -1.00 -4.02 -3.60
C ALA A 66 -0.78 -5.40 -2.98
N ASN A 67 0.32 -6.08 -3.34
CA ASN A 67 0.70 -7.35 -2.72
C ASN A 67 1.00 -7.19 -1.22
N PHE A 68 1.72 -6.13 -0.84
CA PHE A 68 1.94 -5.84 0.57
C PHE A 68 0.63 -5.63 1.35
N VAL A 69 -0.28 -4.79 0.82
CA VAL A 69 -1.55 -4.50 1.48
C VAL A 69 -2.35 -5.78 1.70
N THR A 70 -2.45 -6.64 0.68
CA THR A 70 -3.23 -7.88 0.79
C THR A 70 -2.64 -8.87 1.79
N TYR A 71 -1.31 -9.02 1.85
CA TYR A 71 -0.66 -9.87 2.86
C TYR A 71 -0.85 -9.30 4.28
N PHE A 72 -0.63 -8.00 4.46
CA PHE A 72 -0.74 -7.37 5.77
C PHE A 72 -2.16 -7.48 6.34
N VAL A 73 -3.17 -7.18 5.53
CA VAL A 73 -4.58 -7.28 5.93
C VAL A 73 -4.98 -8.73 6.23
N SER A 74 -4.55 -9.67 5.39
CA SER A 74 -4.91 -11.09 5.53
C SER A 74 -4.27 -11.71 6.78
N ASP A 75 -3.00 -11.42 7.05
CA ASP A 75 -2.26 -12.03 8.16
C ASP A 75 -2.62 -11.42 9.52
N LYS A 76 -3.13 -10.18 9.54
CA LYS A 76 -3.57 -9.46 10.75
C LYS A 76 -2.48 -9.40 11.83
N PRO A 77 -1.36 -8.71 11.56
CA PRO A 77 -0.27 -8.59 12.52
C PRO A 77 -0.60 -7.67 13.71
N ILE A 78 -1.53 -6.73 13.57
CA ILE A 78 -2.04 -5.93 14.69
C ILE A 78 -3.14 -6.74 15.37
N LEU A 79 -2.93 -7.05 16.65
CA LEU A 79 -3.72 -8.04 17.39
C LEU A 79 -4.96 -7.45 18.04
N GLU A 80 -4.95 -6.14 18.29
CA GLU A 80 -6.09 -5.42 18.86
C GLU A 80 -6.57 -4.34 17.89
N ALA A 81 -7.88 -4.34 17.65
CA ALA A 81 -8.55 -3.23 17.00
C ALA A 81 -8.27 -1.92 17.74
N PHE A 82 -8.25 -0.81 17.00
CA PHE A 82 -8.15 0.48 17.65
C PHE A 82 -9.40 0.69 18.51
N LYS A 83 -9.19 1.03 19.79
CA LYS A 83 -10.26 1.29 20.75
C LYS A 83 -10.19 2.76 21.13
N TYR A 84 -11.36 3.39 21.23
CA TYR A 84 -11.59 4.69 21.87
C TYR A 84 -10.41 5.68 21.74
N THR A 85 -10.33 6.35 20.60
CA THR A 85 -9.21 7.24 20.28
C THR A 85 -9.44 8.68 20.73
N ASN A 86 -10.31 8.94 21.71
CA ASN A 86 -10.69 10.31 22.13
C ASN A 86 -11.10 11.24 20.96
N GLY A 87 -11.71 10.68 19.91
CA GLY A 87 -12.11 11.43 18.71
C GLY A 87 -10.98 11.67 17.69
N VAL A 88 -9.80 11.06 17.85
CA VAL A 88 -8.71 11.15 16.89
C VAL A 88 -9.01 10.33 15.62
N LEU A 89 -9.65 9.16 15.78
CA LEU A 89 -10.18 8.38 14.67
C LEU A 89 -11.71 8.52 14.59
N PRO A 90 -12.30 8.63 13.39
CA PRO A 90 -13.75 8.70 13.21
C PRO A 90 -14.45 7.44 13.72
N ASP A 91 -15.62 7.58 14.35
CA ASP A 91 -16.39 6.45 14.88
C ASP A 91 -16.75 5.43 13.80
N ASP A 92 -17.15 5.88 12.61
CA ASP A 92 -17.46 5.03 11.46
C ASP A 92 -16.28 4.11 11.05
N LEU A 93 -15.03 4.57 11.25
CA LEU A 93 -13.85 3.75 11.00
C LEU A 93 -13.72 2.60 12.00
N LEU A 94 -14.10 2.85 13.26
CA LEU A 94 -13.98 1.87 14.35
C LEU A 94 -15.03 0.76 14.25
N GLU A 95 -16.13 1.00 13.52
CA GLU A 95 -17.17 -0.01 13.23
C GLU A 95 -16.72 -1.03 12.17
N VAL A 96 -15.74 -0.67 11.33
CA VAL A 96 -15.20 -1.57 10.31
C VAL A 96 -14.41 -2.70 10.97
N THR A 97 -14.68 -3.93 10.57
CA THR A 97 -13.92 -5.10 11.05
C THR A 97 -12.49 -5.04 10.52
N ASN A 98 -11.46 -5.37 11.33
CA ASN A 98 -10.05 -5.40 10.87
C ASN A 98 -9.53 -4.03 10.38
N HIS A 99 -10.17 -2.93 10.79
CA HIS A 99 -9.84 -1.58 10.36
C HIS A 99 -8.40 -1.20 10.73
N GLU A 100 -7.87 -1.71 11.84
CA GLU A 100 -6.51 -1.45 12.30
C GLU A 100 -5.46 -1.93 11.29
N ASN A 101 -5.63 -3.15 10.78
CA ASN A 101 -4.71 -3.73 9.82
C ASN A 101 -4.87 -3.09 8.44
N ALA A 102 -6.11 -2.83 8.01
CA ALA A 102 -6.40 -2.16 6.75
C ALA A 102 -5.90 -0.71 6.70
N THR A 103 -6.12 0.05 7.79
CA THR A 103 -5.66 1.43 7.94
C THR A 103 -4.14 1.50 7.84
N ILE A 104 -3.42 0.71 8.64
CA ILE A 104 -1.96 0.72 8.64
C ILE A 104 -1.40 0.26 7.30
N ALA A 105 -1.97 -0.80 6.70
CA ALA A 105 -1.54 -1.28 5.40
C ALA A 105 -1.64 -0.21 4.31
N LEU A 106 -2.77 0.51 4.25
CA LEU A 106 -2.98 1.59 3.29
C LEU A 106 -2.04 2.77 3.53
N LEU A 107 -1.90 3.21 4.77
CA LEU A 107 -1.03 4.33 5.10
C LEU A 107 0.44 4.03 4.77
N ILE A 108 0.91 2.81 5.05
CA ILE A 108 2.23 2.34 4.61
C ILE A 108 2.33 2.34 3.08
N ALA A 109 1.32 1.84 2.37
CA ALA A 109 1.33 1.84 0.91
C ALA A 109 1.37 3.26 0.32
N PHE A 110 0.58 4.19 0.86
CA PHE A 110 0.58 5.59 0.44
C PHE A 110 1.92 6.28 0.72
N ALA A 111 2.48 6.06 1.91
CA ALA A 111 3.79 6.58 2.27
C ALA A 111 4.90 5.98 1.38
N ALA A 112 4.81 4.70 1.02
CA ALA A 112 5.76 4.05 0.13
C ALA A 112 5.63 4.50 -1.34
N LEU A 113 4.44 4.91 -1.79
CA LEU A 113 4.24 5.49 -3.13
C LEU A 113 4.86 6.88 -3.23
N HIS A 114 4.78 7.68 -2.17
CA HIS A 114 5.36 9.00 -2.16
C HIS A 114 6.90 8.92 -2.30
N GLY A 115 7.43 9.49 -3.39
CA GLY A 115 8.84 9.44 -3.74
C GLY A 115 9.29 8.18 -4.47
N ALA A 116 8.39 7.24 -4.75
CA ALA A 116 8.70 6.07 -5.56
C ALA A 116 8.82 6.40 -7.05
N GLU A 117 9.42 5.48 -7.79
CA GLU A 117 9.66 5.59 -9.23
C GLU A 117 8.77 4.65 -10.02
N ILE A 118 8.26 5.16 -11.13
CA ILE A 118 7.55 4.41 -12.16
C ILE A 118 8.51 4.26 -13.33
N HIS A 119 8.86 3.03 -13.65
CA HIS A 119 9.73 2.71 -14.78
C HIS A 119 8.87 2.32 -15.99
N ARG A 120 9.03 3.02 -17.10
CA ARG A 120 8.27 2.81 -18.34
C ARG A 120 9.20 2.60 -19.51
N LYS A 121 8.89 1.65 -20.38
CA LYS A 121 9.58 1.54 -21.67
C LYS A 121 9.25 2.77 -22.52
N LEU A 122 10.26 3.39 -23.12
CA LEU A 122 10.06 4.43 -24.11
C LEU A 122 9.53 3.80 -25.40
N GLU A 123 8.44 4.35 -25.95
CA GLU A 123 7.85 3.85 -27.21
C GLU A 123 8.79 3.99 -28.41
N ASN A 124 9.76 4.92 -28.34
CA ASN A 124 10.73 5.22 -29.40
C ASN A 124 12.20 5.12 -28.94
N GLY A 125 12.47 4.50 -27.78
CA GLY A 125 13.84 4.34 -27.27
C GLY A 125 14.56 3.18 -27.94
N GLU A 126 15.90 3.18 -27.88
CA GLU A 126 16.68 1.97 -28.17
C GLU A 126 16.29 0.86 -27.18
N ASP A 127 16.45 -0.41 -27.58
CA ASP A 127 16.03 -1.57 -26.79
C ASP A 127 16.56 -1.48 -25.34
N GLY A 128 15.64 -1.25 -24.39
CA GLY A 128 15.93 -1.18 -22.96
C GLY A 128 15.94 0.21 -22.33
N GLU A 129 15.74 1.29 -23.09
CA GLU A 129 15.69 2.63 -22.49
C GLU A 129 14.39 2.87 -21.71
N LEU A 130 14.53 3.22 -20.43
CA LEU A 130 13.42 3.43 -19.49
C LEU A 130 13.22 4.93 -19.21
N ASN A 131 11.98 5.39 -19.36
CA ASN A 131 11.53 6.63 -18.75
C ASN A 131 11.24 6.38 -17.26
N VAL A 132 11.94 7.12 -16.39
CA VAL A 132 11.77 7.06 -14.94
C VAL A 132 11.00 8.28 -14.48
N ILE A 133 9.77 8.05 -14.01
CA ILE A 133 8.88 9.11 -13.51
C ILE A 133 8.78 8.97 -12.01
N LYS A 134 9.03 10.05 -11.27
CA LYS A 134 8.92 10.07 -9.80
C LYS A 134 7.53 10.53 -9.36
N ILE A 135 6.98 9.85 -8.37
CA ILE A 135 5.73 10.24 -7.69
C ILE A 135 6.09 11.30 -6.65
N LEU A 136 5.59 12.52 -6.81
CA LEU A 136 6.01 13.69 -6.02
C LEU A 136 4.97 14.13 -5.00
N ASN A 137 3.70 13.89 -5.27
CA ASN A 137 2.60 14.29 -4.40
C ASN A 137 2.07 13.06 -3.64
N PRO A 138 1.78 13.19 -2.34
CA PRO A 138 1.10 12.15 -1.58
C PRO A 138 -0.32 11.89 -2.14
N ILE A 139 -0.86 10.71 -1.83
CA ILE A 139 -2.26 10.41 -2.13
C ILE A 139 -3.15 11.17 -1.15
N GLU A 140 -4.16 11.86 -1.69
CA GLU A 140 -5.12 12.63 -0.91
C GLU A 140 -6.54 12.10 -1.11
N LEU A 141 -7.20 11.81 0.01
CA LEU A 141 -8.58 11.33 0.08
C LEU A 141 -9.36 12.19 1.08
N SER A 142 -10.68 12.33 0.85
CA SER A 142 -11.55 12.82 1.91
C SER A 142 -11.63 11.78 3.04
N GLY A 143 -11.98 12.21 4.26
CA GLY A 143 -12.16 11.27 5.38
C GLY A 143 -13.19 10.18 5.06
N HIS A 144 -14.31 10.54 4.43
CA HIS A 144 -15.34 9.58 3.99
C HIS A 144 -14.78 8.55 3.00
N SER A 145 -14.10 8.99 1.94
CA SER A 145 -13.52 8.07 0.95
C SER A 145 -12.41 7.19 1.55
N PHE A 146 -11.69 7.68 2.55
CA PHE A 146 -10.70 6.88 3.26
C PHE A 146 -11.36 5.75 4.07
N ILE A 147 -12.44 6.05 4.79
CA ILE A 147 -13.21 5.06 5.56
C ILE A 147 -13.82 4.00 4.63
N ASP A 148 -14.48 4.41 3.56
CA ASP A 148 -15.04 3.49 2.56
C ASP A 148 -13.97 2.59 1.96
N LEU A 149 -12.77 3.14 1.74
CA LEU A 149 -11.65 2.36 1.23
C LEU A 149 -11.16 1.35 2.27
N VAL A 150 -11.01 1.75 3.53
CA VAL A 150 -10.64 0.83 4.63
C VAL A 150 -11.65 -0.31 4.75
N ASP A 151 -12.94 -0.01 4.71
CA ASP A 151 -14.00 -1.03 4.74
C ASP A 151 -13.92 -1.99 3.55
N ALA A 152 -13.80 -1.46 2.33
CA ALA A 152 -13.70 -2.26 1.12
C ALA A 152 -12.50 -3.23 1.13
N ILE A 153 -11.39 -2.84 1.78
CA ILE A 153 -10.17 -3.65 1.80
C ILE A 153 -9.99 -4.46 3.08
N ALA A 154 -10.84 -4.30 4.10
CA ALA A 154 -10.70 -4.97 5.39
C ALA A 154 -10.66 -6.51 5.30
N VAL A 155 -11.23 -7.06 4.22
CA VAL A 155 -11.28 -8.49 3.90
C VAL A 155 -10.29 -8.90 2.80
N ALA A 156 -9.36 -8.01 2.44
CA ALA A 156 -8.46 -8.23 1.33
C ALA A 156 -7.53 -9.43 1.56
N SER A 157 -7.32 -10.21 0.48
CA SER A 157 -6.32 -11.28 0.44
C SER A 157 -5.60 -11.30 -0.90
N PRO A 158 -4.38 -11.88 -0.97
CA PRO A 158 -3.60 -11.88 -2.21
C PRO A 158 -4.33 -12.55 -3.38
N SER A 159 -5.13 -13.58 -3.10
CA SER A 159 -5.84 -14.34 -4.13
C SER A 159 -7.05 -13.61 -4.73
N THR A 160 -7.63 -12.64 -4.02
CA THR A 160 -8.91 -12.03 -4.40
C THR A 160 -8.79 -10.54 -4.73
N HIS A 161 -7.90 -9.80 -4.05
CA HIS A 161 -7.87 -8.34 -4.13
C HIS A 161 -6.62 -7.76 -4.79
N PHE A 162 -5.59 -8.56 -5.05
CA PHE A 162 -4.32 -8.07 -5.60
C PHE A 162 -4.49 -7.25 -6.89
N LYS A 163 -5.28 -7.74 -7.85
CA LYS A 163 -5.47 -7.09 -9.15
C LYS A 163 -6.23 -5.77 -9.02
N ILE A 164 -7.34 -5.75 -8.27
CA ILE A 164 -8.15 -4.54 -8.12
C ILE A 164 -7.42 -3.48 -7.30
N LEU A 165 -6.68 -3.88 -6.25
CA LEU A 165 -5.85 -2.97 -5.47
C LEU A 165 -4.70 -2.39 -6.29
N THR A 166 -4.10 -3.18 -7.18
CA THR A 166 -3.08 -2.67 -8.10
C THR A 166 -3.63 -1.51 -8.93
N VAL A 167 -4.80 -1.71 -9.55
CA VAL A 167 -5.45 -0.68 -10.38
C VAL A 167 -5.86 0.51 -9.52
N LEU A 168 -6.43 0.28 -8.34
CA LEU A 168 -6.85 1.36 -7.45
C LEU A 168 -5.67 2.24 -7.02
N LEU A 169 -4.57 1.65 -6.54
CA LEU A 169 -3.38 2.40 -6.14
C LEU A 169 -2.79 3.19 -7.30
N GLU A 170 -2.79 2.61 -8.51
CA GLU A 170 -2.37 3.30 -9.72
C GLU A 170 -3.27 4.52 -10.01
N GLN A 171 -4.60 4.35 -10.01
CA GLN A 171 -5.52 5.45 -10.29
C GLN A 171 -5.49 6.55 -9.22
N LEU A 172 -5.37 6.19 -7.94
CA LEU A 172 -5.20 7.16 -6.85
C LEU A 172 -3.90 7.95 -7.01
N THR A 173 -2.82 7.28 -7.44
CA THR A 173 -1.55 7.94 -7.72
C THR A 173 -1.69 8.92 -8.87
N TYR A 174 -2.33 8.52 -9.98
CA TYR A 174 -2.54 9.38 -11.15
C TYR A 174 -3.42 10.60 -10.84
N LYS A 175 -4.42 10.44 -9.98
CA LYS A 175 -5.24 11.57 -9.52
C LYS A 175 -4.39 12.63 -8.80
N SER A 176 -3.49 12.22 -7.91
CA SER A 176 -2.59 13.15 -7.20
C SER A 176 -1.35 13.58 -8.01
N ASN A 177 -0.98 12.79 -9.02
CA ASN A 177 0.21 12.99 -9.85
C ASN A 177 -0.15 12.84 -11.35
N PRO A 178 -0.83 13.81 -11.98
CA PRO A 178 -1.31 13.67 -13.36
C PRO A 178 -0.20 13.44 -14.39
N ASN A 179 1.01 13.94 -14.12
CA ASN A 179 2.21 13.69 -14.94
C ASN A 179 2.64 12.23 -14.95
N CYS A 180 2.23 11.45 -13.93
CA CYS A 180 2.46 10.03 -13.89
C CYS A 180 1.43 9.26 -14.72
N GLN A 181 0.33 9.83 -15.19
CA GLN A 181 -0.70 9.07 -15.90
C GLN A 181 -0.23 8.63 -17.30
N TYR A 182 -0.70 7.48 -17.79
CA TYR A 182 -0.58 7.13 -19.21
C TYR A 182 -1.56 7.97 -20.06
N PRO A 183 -1.29 8.17 -21.36
CA PRO A 183 -2.26 8.79 -22.26
C PRO A 183 -3.64 8.12 -22.15
N THR A 184 -4.69 8.91 -22.02
CA THR A 184 -6.06 8.43 -21.90
C THR A 184 -6.80 8.57 -23.23
N ALA A 185 -7.68 7.61 -23.51
CA ALA A 185 -8.64 7.68 -24.60
C ALA A 185 -10.02 7.27 -24.05
N PRO A 186 -11.12 7.84 -24.56
CA PRO A 186 -12.45 7.37 -24.20
C PRO A 186 -12.59 5.89 -24.54
N PHE A 187 -13.10 5.11 -23.59
CA PHE A 187 -13.42 3.70 -23.83
C PHE A 187 -14.70 3.65 -24.66
N ILE A 188 -14.58 3.37 -25.94
CA ILE A 188 -15.72 3.20 -26.86
C ILE A 188 -15.93 1.71 -27.04
N PHE A 189 -17.06 1.19 -26.55
CA PHE A 189 -17.55 -0.13 -26.95
C PHE A 189 -18.31 0.07 -28.27
N GLU A 190 -17.74 -0.41 -29.38
CA GLU A 190 -18.48 -0.63 -30.62
C GLU A 190 -19.15 -2.00 -30.60
#